data_AF-A0A2X3C124-F1
#
_entry.id   AF-A0A2X3C124-F1
#
_cell.length_a   1.000
_cell.length_b   1.000
_cell.length_c   1.000
_cell.angle_alpha   90.00
_cell.angle_beta   90.00
_cell.angle_gamma   90.00
#
_symmetry.space_group_name_H-M   'P 1'
#
loop_
_entity.id
_entity.type
_entity.pdbx_description
1 polymer ?
#
loop_
_entity_poly.entity_id
_entity_poly.type
_entity_poly.pdbx_seq_one_letter_code
_entity_poly.pdbx_strand_id
1 'polypeptide(L)'
;MQTGFARTGKLFAMQHYEVKPDLMTMAKSLAGGFPLSGVVGRAEVMDAPAPGGLGGTYAGNPLAVAAAHAVLDVIAEEQLCQRAEQLGSHLQEVLNQARATCPAIVDVRGRGVDGGGGV
;
A
#
# COMPACT_ATOMS: atom_id res chain seq x y z
N MET A 1 -2.84 6.09 -1.40
CA MET A 1 -1.49 6.19 -0.80
C MET A 1 -1.45 5.78 0.68
N GLN A 2 -1.69 4.53 1.04
CA GLN A 2 -1.46 4.00 2.41
C GLN A 2 -1.51 2.47 2.37
N THR A 3 -2.50 1.97 1.65
CA THR A 3 -2.90 0.57 1.55
C THR A 3 -2.12 -0.25 0.50
N GLY A 4 -1.02 0.31 -0.04
CA GLY A 4 -0.12 -0.38 -0.98
C GLY A 4 1.10 -0.96 -0.27
N PHE A 5 1.94 -1.66 -1.02
CA PHE A 5 3.23 -2.23 -0.60
C PHE A 5 3.09 -3.15 0.63
N ALA A 6 2.38 -4.27 0.44
CA ALA A 6 2.19 -5.36 1.41
C ALA A 6 1.37 -5.03 2.68
N ARG A 7 1.04 -3.76 2.91
CA ARG A 7 0.36 -3.27 4.13
C ARG A 7 -0.90 -4.07 4.52
N THR A 8 -1.71 -4.44 3.53
CA THR A 8 -3.00 -5.12 3.74
C THR A 8 -2.97 -6.62 3.49
N GLY A 9 -1.78 -7.24 3.45
CA GLY A 9 -1.64 -8.67 3.11
C GLY A 9 -1.57 -8.98 1.61
N LYS A 10 -1.67 -7.93 0.77
CA LYS A 10 -1.48 -7.97 -0.69
C LYS A 10 -0.56 -6.82 -1.10
N LEU A 11 0.03 -6.91 -2.31
CA LEU A 11 0.90 -5.85 -2.81
C LEU A 11 0.13 -4.52 -2.94
N PHE A 12 -1.11 -4.57 -3.41
CA PHE A 12 -2.03 -3.43 -3.38
C PHE A 12 -3.38 -3.86 -2.83
N ALA A 13 -4.00 -3.05 -1.97
CA ALA A 13 -5.28 -3.41 -1.37
C ALA A 13 -6.42 -3.60 -2.38
N MET A 14 -6.36 -2.99 -3.56
CA MET A 14 -7.33 -3.23 -4.64
C MET A 14 -7.43 -4.72 -5.01
N GLN A 15 -6.37 -5.51 -4.80
CA GLN A 15 -6.35 -6.93 -5.11
C GLN A 15 -7.27 -7.76 -4.19
N HIS A 16 -7.82 -7.15 -3.14
CA HIS A 16 -8.87 -7.75 -2.31
C HIS A 16 -10.27 -7.60 -2.90
N TYR A 17 -10.43 -6.80 -3.96
CA TYR A 17 -11.72 -6.45 -4.53
C TYR A 17 -11.74 -6.77 -6.03
N GLU A 18 -12.92 -7.08 -6.56
CA GLU A 18 -13.11 -7.32 -8.00
C GLU A 18 -13.24 -6.00 -8.77
N VAL A 19 -12.30 -5.08 -8.54
CA VAL A 19 -12.27 -3.76 -9.19
C VAL A 19 -10.97 -3.60 -9.97
N LYS A 20 -11.08 -2.98 -11.14
CA LYS A 20 -9.93 -2.59 -11.96
C LYS A 20 -9.89 -1.07 -12.02
N PRO A 21 -8.97 -0.40 -11.30
CA PRO A 21 -8.89 1.05 -11.29
C PRO A 21 -8.36 1.56 -12.63
N ASP A 22 -8.95 2.66 -13.08
CA ASP A 22 -8.51 3.40 -14.27
C ASP A 22 -7.18 4.10 -14.02
N LEU A 23 -7.01 4.59 -12.79
CA LEU A 23 -5.84 5.28 -12.26
C LEU A 23 -5.59 4.89 -10.80
N MET A 24 -4.33 4.76 -10.43
CA MET A 24 -3.86 4.51 -9.07
C MET A 24 -2.74 5.46 -8.70
N THR A 25 -2.65 5.75 -7.40
CA THR A 25 -1.59 6.57 -6.81
C THR A 25 -0.75 5.74 -5.83
N MET A 26 0.59 5.82 -5.95
CA MET A 26 1.57 5.10 -5.10
C MET A 26 2.73 5.97 -4.58
N ALA A 27 3.10 5.83 -3.29
CA ALA A 27 4.12 6.63 -2.58
C ALA A 27 4.33 6.01 -1.18
N LYS A 28 4.65 6.81 -0.15
CA LYS A 28 4.92 6.35 1.22
C LYS A 28 5.98 5.25 1.21
N SER A 29 5.58 4.01 1.47
CA SER A 29 6.47 2.85 1.54
C SER A 29 7.09 2.48 0.20
N LEU A 30 6.62 3.03 -0.94
CA LEU A 30 7.13 2.76 -2.28
C LEU A 30 8.66 2.75 -2.37
N ALA A 31 9.35 3.70 -1.72
CA ALA A 31 10.81 3.84 -1.76
C ALA A 31 11.45 3.80 -0.37
N GLY A 32 10.84 3.10 0.59
CA GLY A 32 11.50 2.76 1.86
C GLY A 32 11.86 3.97 2.73
N GLY A 33 11.13 5.08 2.58
CA GLY A 33 11.39 6.35 3.27
C GLY A 33 12.07 7.41 2.40
N PHE A 34 12.58 7.06 1.22
CA PHE A 34 13.04 8.05 0.24
C PHE A 34 11.84 8.70 -0.47
N PRO A 35 11.90 10.00 -0.82
CA PRO A 35 10.80 10.67 -1.51
C PRO A 35 10.57 10.10 -2.92
N LEU A 36 9.50 9.35 -3.09
CA LEU A 36 8.99 8.92 -4.39
C LEU A 36 7.47 8.83 -4.37
N SER A 37 6.85 9.28 -5.44
CA SER A 37 5.44 9.05 -5.73
C SER A 37 5.27 8.69 -7.21
N GLY A 38 4.15 8.08 -7.53
CA GLY A 38 3.80 7.66 -8.87
C GLY A 38 2.29 7.63 -9.07
N VAL A 39 1.89 7.83 -10.32
CA VAL A 39 0.55 7.60 -10.82
C VAL A 39 0.66 6.56 -11.93
N VAL A 40 -0.18 5.53 -11.89
CA VAL A 40 -0.27 4.50 -12.93
C VAL A 40 -1.71 4.40 -13.38
N GLY A 41 -1.94 4.21 -14.67
CA GLY A 41 -3.27 4.06 -15.22
C GLY A 41 -3.23 3.41 -16.59
N ARG A 42 -4.39 3.34 -17.26
CA ARG A 42 -4.45 2.91 -18.66
C ARG A 42 -3.59 3.80 -19.56
N ALA A 43 -2.98 3.20 -20.59
CA ALA A 43 -2.13 3.92 -21.53
C ALA A 43 -2.85 5.14 -22.14
N GLU A 44 -4.10 4.97 -22.60
CA GLU A 44 -4.92 6.06 -23.16
C GLU A 44 -5.11 7.25 -22.19
N VAL A 45 -5.07 7.00 -20.87
CA VAL A 45 -5.19 8.04 -19.84
C VAL A 45 -3.84 8.68 -19.55
N MET A 46 -2.77 7.88 -19.49
CA MET A 46 -1.42 8.35 -19.22
C MET A 46 -0.79 9.10 -20.40
N ASP A 47 -1.21 8.78 -21.64
CA ASP A 47 -0.72 9.38 -22.89
C ASP A 47 -1.57 10.59 -23.34
N ALA A 48 -2.70 10.85 -22.68
CA ALA A 48 -3.58 11.97 -23.00
C ALA A 48 -2.94 13.37 -22.78
N PRO A 49 -2.10 13.60 -21.75
CA PRO A 49 -1.43 14.88 -21.59
C PRO A 49 -0.48 15.20 -22.75
N ALA A 50 -0.50 16.46 -23.21
CA ALA A 50 0.44 16.94 -24.22
C ALA A 50 1.90 16.81 -23.72
N PRO A 51 2.91 16.78 -24.61
CA PRO A 51 4.31 16.79 -24.21
C PRO A 51 4.63 17.91 -23.22
N GLY A 52 5.24 17.57 -22.09
CA GLY A 52 5.50 18.48 -20.98
C GLY A 52 4.33 18.70 -20.00
N GLY A 53 3.15 18.15 -20.30
CA GLY A 53 1.97 18.18 -19.42
C GLY A 53 2.10 17.33 -18.15
N LEU A 54 3.05 16.39 -18.14
CA LEU A 54 3.51 15.67 -16.96
C LEU A 54 5.01 15.89 -16.82
N GLY A 55 5.43 16.49 -15.71
CA GLY A 55 6.84 16.79 -15.47
C GLY A 55 7.09 17.21 -14.04
N GLY A 56 8.38 17.29 -13.69
CA GLY A 56 8.84 17.78 -12.40
C GLY A 56 10.36 17.69 -12.32
N THR A 57 10.99 18.64 -11.63
CA THR A 57 12.46 18.74 -11.53
C THR A 57 13.10 17.45 -11.02
N TYR A 58 12.42 16.74 -10.12
CA TYR A 58 12.90 15.50 -9.51
C TYR A 58 12.07 14.28 -9.93
N ALA A 59 11.23 14.41 -10.96
CA ALA A 59 10.45 13.29 -11.47
C ALA A 59 11.38 12.17 -11.95
N GLY A 60 11.14 10.95 -11.50
CA GLY A 60 11.98 9.80 -11.87
C GLY A 60 13.41 9.85 -11.34
N ASN A 61 13.65 10.48 -10.17
CA ASN A 61 14.96 10.49 -9.53
C ASN A 61 15.57 9.06 -9.45
N PRO A 62 16.75 8.81 -10.06
CA PRO A 62 17.30 7.45 -10.16
C PRO A 62 17.58 6.77 -8.82
N LEU A 63 17.98 7.53 -7.79
CA LEU A 63 18.21 6.99 -6.45
C LEU A 63 16.90 6.55 -5.81
N ALA A 64 15.85 7.35 -5.97
CA ALA A 64 14.51 7.01 -5.49
C ALA A 64 13.97 5.74 -6.18
N VAL A 65 14.21 5.60 -7.49
CA VAL A 65 13.82 4.42 -8.27
C VAL A 65 14.60 3.18 -7.83
N ALA A 66 15.91 3.29 -7.60
CA ALA A 66 16.72 2.19 -7.09
C ALA A 66 16.24 1.73 -5.69
N ALA A 67 15.92 2.68 -4.81
CA ALA A 67 15.34 2.37 -3.50
C ALA A 67 13.97 1.66 -3.62
N ALA A 68 13.14 2.06 -4.60
CA ALA A 68 11.87 1.40 -4.84
C ALA A 68 12.02 -0.04 -5.34
N HIS A 69 12.99 -0.31 -6.21
CA HIS A 69 13.31 -1.69 -6.61
C HIS A 69 13.72 -2.54 -5.42
N ALA A 70 14.67 -2.06 -4.60
CA ALA A 70 15.09 -2.79 -3.41
C ALA A 70 13.93 -3.08 -2.44
N VAL A 71 12.98 -2.15 -2.28
CA VAL A 71 11.77 -2.37 -1.48
C VAL A 71 10.90 -3.48 -2.07
N LEU A 72 10.70 -3.50 -3.39
CA LEU A 72 9.90 -4.53 -4.05
C LEU A 72 10.56 -5.91 -3.93
N ASP A 73 11.88 -5.98 -4.05
CA ASP A 73 12.66 -7.20 -3.86
C ASP A 73 12.48 -7.72 -2.42
N VAL A 74 12.65 -6.87 -1.42
CA VAL A 74 12.43 -7.24 -0.01
C VAL A 74 10.99 -7.70 0.26
N ILE A 75 9.98 -7.03 -0.32
CA ILE A 75 8.58 -7.46 -0.19
C ILE A 75 8.38 -8.90 -0.70
N ALA A 76 9.03 -9.24 -1.82
CA ALA A 76 8.97 -10.56 -2.41
C ALA A 76 9.80 -11.58 -1.63
N GLU A 77 11.07 -11.29 -1.36
CA GLU A 77 12.02 -12.20 -0.70
C GLU A 77 11.59 -12.55 0.73
N GLU A 78 11.18 -11.55 1.51
CA GLU A 78 10.74 -11.75 2.90
C GLU A 78 9.25 -12.10 3.04
N GLN A 79 8.54 -12.30 1.91
CA GLN A 79 7.12 -12.66 1.89
C GLN A 79 6.26 -11.70 2.74
N LEU A 80 6.51 -10.39 2.63
CA LEU A 80 5.91 -9.41 3.54
C LEU A 80 4.39 -9.34 3.43
N CYS A 81 3.81 -9.71 2.29
CA CYS A 81 2.36 -9.84 2.14
C CYS A 81 1.80 -10.93 3.07
N GLN A 82 2.40 -12.12 3.07
CA GLN A 82 1.96 -13.22 3.95
C GLN A 82 2.19 -12.87 5.42
N ARG A 83 3.34 -12.27 5.73
CA ARG A 83 3.65 -11.82 7.08
C ARG A 83 2.64 -10.78 7.60
N ALA A 84 2.24 -9.83 6.76
CA ALA A 84 1.23 -8.84 7.10
C ALA A 84 -0.14 -9.47 7.38
N GLU A 85 -0.53 -10.50 6.63
CA GLU A 85 -1.78 -11.24 6.87
C GLU A 85 -1.74 -11.99 8.21
N GLN A 86 -0.63 -12.68 8.50
CA GLN A 86 -0.43 -13.42 9.74
C GLN A 86 -0.46 -12.51 10.97
N LEU A 87 0.36 -11.45 10.96
CA LEU A 87 0.39 -10.49 12.06
C LEU A 87 -0.93 -9.75 12.21
N GLY A 88 -1.56 -9.39 11.09
CA GLY A 88 -2.87 -8.76 11.07
C GLY A 88 -3.95 -9.60 11.73
N SER A 89 -4.00 -10.89 11.38
CA SER A 89 -4.94 -11.86 11.98
C SER A 89 -4.70 -12.01 13.48
N HIS A 90 -3.44 -12.14 13.89
CA HIS A 90 -3.08 -12.24 15.30
C HIS A 90 -3.45 -10.97 16.09
N LEU A 91 -3.19 -9.79 15.53
CA LEU A 91 -3.58 -8.52 16.14
C LEU A 91 -5.11 -8.41 16.31
N GLN A 92 -5.88 -8.78 15.27
CA GLN A 92 -7.34 -8.77 15.35
C GLN A 92 -7.85 -9.74 16.42
N GLU A 93 -7.26 -10.93 16.52
CA GLU A 93 -7.63 -11.90 17.54
C GLU A 93 -7.41 -11.35 18.96
N VAL A 94 -6.23 -10.79 19.23
CA VAL A 94 -5.90 -10.18 20.54
C VAL A 94 -6.84 -9.03 20.88
N LEU A 95 -7.13 -8.15 19.92
CA LEU A 95 -8.03 -7.01 20.13
C LEU A 95 -9.48 -7.47 20.38
N ASN A 96 -9.94 -8.51 19.68
CA ASN A 96 -11.26 -9.08 19.91
C ASN A 96 -11.37 -9.79 21.27
N GLN A 97 -10.31 -10.45 21.74
CA GLN A 97 -10.27 -11.00 23.09
C GLN A 97 -10.33 -9.89 24.15
N ALA A 98 -9.54 -8.81 23.97
CA ALA A 98 -9.56 -7.66 24.88
C ALA A 98 -10.91 -6.94 24.91
N ARG A 99 -11.66 -6.95 23.79
CA ARG A 99 -13.01 -6.38 23.71
C ARG A 99 -13.99 -7.03 24.69
N ALA A 100 -13.81 -8.32 25.01
CA ALA A 100 -14.67 -9.00 25.98
C ALA A 100 -14.60 -8.39 27.39
N THR A 101 -13.49 -7.73 27.72
CA THR A 101 -13.23 -7.17 29.06
C THR A 101 -13.05 -5.64 29.06
N CYS A 102 -13.02 -5.01 27.89
CA CYS A 102 -12.82 -3.57 27.74
C CYS A 102 -14.01 -2.92 27.01
N PRO A 103 -14.99 -2.34 27.74
CA PRO A 103 -16.14 -1.66 27.15
C PRO A 103 -15.80 -0.47 26.25
N ALA A 104 -14.59 0.08 26.35
CA ALA A 104 -14.12 1.16 25.47
C ALA A 104 -13.83 0.67 24.03
N ILE A 105 -13.65 -0.64 23.82
CA ILE A 105 -13.45 -1.22 22.49
C ILE A 105 -14.81 -1.53 21.87
N VAL A 106 -15.33 -0.59 21.08
CA VAL A 106 -16.64 -0.76 20.44
C VAL A 106 -16.58 -1.75 19.28
N ASP A 107 -15.51 -1.70 18.49
CA ASP A 107 -15.33 -2.48 17.27
C ASP A 107 -13.85 -2.63 16.92
N VAL A 108 -13.50 -3.72 16.21
CA VAL A 108 -12.14 -4.02 15.75
C VAL A 108 -12.18 -4.17 14.24
N ARG A 109 -11.53 -3.25 13.52
CA ARG A 109 -11.48 -3.22 12.05
C ARG A 109 -10.05 -3.06 11.57
N GLY A 110 -9.74 -3.69 10.44
CA GLY A 110 -8.43 -3.61 9.80
C GLY A 110 -8.23 -4.79 8.85
N ARG A 111 -7.22 -4.70 7.99
CA ARG A 111 -6.81 -5.81 7.12
C ARG A 111 -5.29 -5.83 6.99
N GLY A 112 -4.69 -7.02 7.08
CA GLY A 112 -3.26 -7.14 7.32
C GLY A 112 -2.85 -6.31 8.54
N VAL A 113 -1.74 -5.57 8.42
CA VAL A 113 -1.25 -4.66 9.47
C VAL A 113 -1.66 -3.21 9.24
N ASP A 114 -2.74 -2.98 8.50
CA ASP A 114 -3.40 -1.69 8.38
C ASP A 114 -4.50 -1.58 9.43
N GLY A 115 -4.28 -0.74 10.45
CA GLY A 115 -5.21 -0.51 11.55
C GLY A 115 -6.22 0.63 11.31
N GLY A 116 -6.31 1.15 10.08
CA GLY A 116 -7.19 2.28 9.71
C GLY A 116 -8.56 1.81 9.24
N GLY A 117 -9.61 2.50 9.69
CA GLY A 117 -11.03 2.20 9.45
C GLY A 117 -11.38 1.86 8.00
N GLY A 118 -12.36 0.97 7.87
CA GLY A 118 -12.82 0.43 6.59
C GLY A 118 -12.99 1.49 5.51
N VAL A 119 -12.61 1.11 4.29
CA VAL A 119 -13.08 1.77 3.06
C VAL A 119 -14.59 1.88 3.05
#